data_AF-A0A0J9WW62-F1
#
_entry.id   AF-A0A0J9WW62-F1
#
_cell.length_a   1.000
_cell.length_b   1.000
_cell.length_c   1.000
_cell.angle_alpha   90.00
_cell.angle_beta   90.00
_cell.angle_gamma   90.00
#
_symmetry.space_group_name_H-M   'P 1'
#
loop_
_entity.id
_entity.type
_entity.pdbx_description
1 polymer ?
#
loop_
_entity_poly.entity_id
_entity_poly.type
_entity_poly.pdbx_seq_one_letter_code
_entity_poly.pdbx_strand_id
1 'polypeptide(L)'
;MIPSTKSDATYYVFVGILEKARDVLRPCMPAGTKSFYSFEDLGNRFSGLKIYEPSPELLDFTDIERPKNAQGDDTIYEAEPETSLEDALVPFIIMMNDLNQIRFYIEWIWSNYRDGYFDLANAAVSINTGINLARNLIDQVLLIMKDYGSACTILEKFYFVCARRDGFSEDDIVSWGPAGRSKFKEDQIILSEFFTEAVMLARIVPNYPVEDEFIRGIRELDTTGNIPFHLVYATQILLDVHHIIRDRTSSAVDSLLKHTTTMDSELSSHIDFHENLKIENWPSLNEGALCEFNQSLQWFAQYLVCLAKQRVLQGAGSLAMESERDRILVHSPILCGLMLYHFRAKICTFGIVITNAWGSITYSAHLYDALRNEGLLNEHWTDMDAI
;
A
#
# COMPACT_ATOMS: atom_id res chain seq x y z
N MET A 1 -42.44 -2.48 -34.46
CA MET A 1 -42.83 -2.11 -33.08
C MET A 1 -42.54 -0.62 -32.92
N ILE A 2 -43.49 0.17 -32.42
CA ILE A 2 -43.37 1.64 -32.34
C ILE A 2 -42.30 1.99 -31.29
N PRO A 3 -41.32 2.88 -31.56
CA PRO A 3 -40.27 3.21 -30.59
C PRO A 3 -40.87 3.92 -29.38
N SER A 4 -40.43 3.50 -28.19
CA SER A 4 -40.79 4.09 -26.90
C SER A 4 -40.23 5.51 -26.79
N THR A 5 -40.99 6.49 -27.29
CA THR A 5 -40.68 7.93 -27.27
C THR A 5 -40.62 8.53 -25.85
N LYS A 6 -40.93 7.75 -24.81
CA LYS A 6 -40.92 8.19 -23.41
C LYS A 6 -39.55 8.04 -22.71
N SER A 7 -38.71 7.07 -23.07
CA SER A 7 -37.39 6.92 -22.42
C SER A 7 -36.42 8.00 -22.87
N ASP A 8 -36.41 8.32 -24.16
CA ASP A 8 -35.51 9.32 -24.73
C ASP A 8 -35.81 10.72 -24.18
N ALA A 9 -37.09 11.07 -24.01
CA ALA A 9 -37.50 12.33 -23.41
C ALA A 9 -36.99 12.48 -21.96
N THR A 10 -36.92 11.37 -21.20
CA THR A 10 -36.44 11.37 -19.81
C THR A 10 -34.92 11.53 -19.76
N TYR A 11 -34.21 10.88 -20.69
CA TYR A 11 -32.76 11.01 -20.86
C TYR A 11 -32.36 12.46 -21.21
N TYR A 12 -33.04 13.09 -22.17
CA TYR A 12 -32.75 14.49 -22.55
C TYR A 12 -33.08 15.49 -21.43
N VAL A 13 -34.10 15.23 -20.61
CA VAL A 13 -34.38 16.04 -19.41
C VAL A 13 -33.25 15.90 -18.39
N PHE A 14 -32.76 14.68 -18.16
CA PHE A 14 -31.68 14.43 -17.21
C PHE A 14 -30.37 15.06 -17.67
N VAL A 15 -30.03 14.92 -18.96
CA VAL A 15 -28.89 15.61 -19.58
C VAL A 15 -29.02 17.12 -19.43
N GLY A 16 -30.19 17.70 -19.72
CA GLY A 16 -30.41 19.14 -19.56
C GLY A 16 -30.28 19.64 -18.11
N ILE A 17 -30.63 18.81 -17.12
CA ILE A 17 -30.41 19.11 -15.69
C ILE A 17 -28.91 19.08 -15.37
N LEU A 18 -28.19 18.07 -15.85
CA LEU A 18 -26.74 17.95 -15.64
C LEU A 18 -25.96 19.07 -16.31
N GLU A 19 -26.37 19.52 -17.49
CA GLU A 19 -25.76 20.67 -18.16
C GLU A 19 -25.99 21.97 -17.40
N LYS A 20 -27.21 22.19 -16.89
CA LYS A 20 -27.50 23.33 -16.00
C LYS A 20 -26.69 23.27 -14.71
N ALA A 21 -26.59 22.10 -14.08
CA ALA A 21 -25.78 21.92 -12.88
C ALA A 21 -24.29 22.21 -13.15
N ARG A 22 -23.77 21.74 -14.28
CA ARG A 22 -22.40 22.03 -14.75
C ARG A 22 -22.18 23.52 -14.95
N ASP A 23 -23.12 24.22 -15.59
CA ASP A 23 -22.99 25.67 -15.83
C ASP A 23 -23.07 26.49 -14.53
N VAL A 24 -23.90 26.09 -13.58
CA VAL A 24 -23.99 26.71 -12.24
C VAL A 24 -22.71 26.48 -11.44
N LEU A 25 -22.13 25.29 -11.53
CA LEU A 25 -20.91 24.91 -10.79
C LEU A 25 -19.61 25.34 -11.51
N ARG A 26 -19.70 25.79 -12.76
CA ARG A 26 -18.56 26.22 -13.60
C ARG A 26 -17.63 27.26 -12.96
N PRO A 27 -18.12 28.25 -12.18
CA PRO A 27 -17.26 29.20 -11.46
C PRO A 27 -16.51 28.57 -10.28
N CYS A 28 -16.97 27.41 -9.80
CA CYS A 28 -16.41 26.68 -8.66
C CYS A 28 -15.55 25.47 -9.10
N MET A 29 -15.58 25.10 -10.38
CA MET A 29 -14.72 24.05 -10.92
C MET A 29 -13.33 24.62 -11.25
N PRO A 30 -12.24 23.96 -10.83
CA PRO A 30 -10.90 24.36 -11.25
C PRO A 30 -10.79 24.30 -12.78
N ALA A 31 -10.02 25.23 -13.36
CA ALA A 31 -9.87 25.35 -14.80
C ALA A 31 -9.22 24.10 -15.41
N GLY A 32 -10.03 23.31 -16.12
CA GLY A 32 -9.59 22.26 -17.04
C GLY A 32 -9.01 21.01 -16.37
N THR A 33 -9.60 19.85 -16.67
CA THR A 33 -8.92 18.56 -16.50
C THR A 33 -7.66 18.58 -17.38
N LYS A 34 -6.48 18.68 -16.76
CA LYS A 34 -5.20 18.56 -17.48
C LYS A 34 -5.12 17.17 -18.11
N SER A 35 -4.61 17.09 -19.34
CA SER A 35 -4.19 15.81 -19.90
C SER A 35 -3.06 15.23 -19.05
N PHE A 36 -3.14 13.93 -18.82
CA PHE A 36 -2.24 13.19 -17.94
C PHE A 36 -0.91 12.90 -18.65
N TYR A 37 0.22 13.33 -18.09
CA TYR A 37 1.54 13.11 -18.67
C TYR A 37 2.47 12.22 -17.81
N SER A 38 2.06 11.84 -16.59
CA SER A 38 2.83 10.96 -15.68
C SER A 38 1.93 10.31 -14.62
N PHE A 39 2.42 9.23 -13.97
CA PHE A 39 1.81 8.61 -12.78
C PHE A 39 1.66 9.61 -11.61
N GLU A 40 2.53 10.62 -11.51
CA GLU A 40 2.41 11.69 -10.50
C GLU A 40 1.25 12.67 -10.76
N ASP A 41 0.67 12.69 -11.98
CA ASP A 41 -0.46 13.56 -12.32
C ASP A 41 -1.83 13.02 -11.85
N LEU A 42 -1.87 11.84 -11.24
CA LEU A 42 -3.02 11.38 -10.42
C LEU A 42 -3.04 12.13 -9.08
N GLY A 43 -2.98 13.46 -9.14
CA GLY A 43 -3.17 14.33 -7.99
C GLY A 43 -4.50 13.99 -7.31
N ASN A 44 -4.45 13.95 -5.97
CA ASN A 44 -5.59 13.68 -5.10
C ASN A 44 -6.86 14.34 -5.66
N ARG A 45 -7.87 13.55 -6.05
CA ARG A 45 -9.15 14.07 -6.60
C ARG A 45 -9.92 14.91 -5.57
N PHE A 46 -9.49 14.84 -4.31
CA PHE A 46 -9.97 15.66 -3.19
C PHE A 46 -9.04 16.86 -2.89
N SER A 47 -8.02 17.15 -3.71
CA SER A 47 -7.15 18.33 -3.53
C SER A 47 -7.90 19.67 -3.59
N GLY A 48 -9.08 19.69 -4.23
CA GLY A 48 -9.99 20.83 -4.23
C GLY A 48 -10.93 20.91 -3.02
N LEU A 49 -10.96 19.89 -2.16
CA LEU A 49 -11.70 19.94 -0.90
C LEU A 49 -10.85 20.64 0.15
N LYS A 50 -11.30 21.82 0.55
CA LYS A 50 -10.83 22.43 1.79
C LYS A 50 -11.40 21.63 2.94
N ILE A 51 -10.55 21.01 3.75
CA ILE A 51 -10.93 20.51 5.07
C ILE A 51 -11.44 21.73 5.83
N TYR A 52 -12.69 21.68 6.30
CA TYR A 52 -13.19 22.68 7.24
C TYR A 52 -12.48 22.46 8.57
N GLU A 53 -11.37 23.17 8.78
CA GLU A 53 -10.90 23.42 10.13
C GLU A 53 -11.91 24.33 10.84
N PRO A 54 -12.20 24.10 12.12
CA PRO A 54 -13.13 24.94 12.88
C PRO A 54 -12.73 26.43 12.75
N SER A 55 -13.73 27.31 12.55
CA SER A 55 -13.52 28.76 12.37
C SER A 55 -12.64 29.31 13.50
N PRO A 56 -11.69 30.23 13.21
CA PRO A 56 -10.93 30.94 14.25
C PRO A 56 -11.82 31.65 15.28
N GLU A 57 -13.07 31.96 14.92
CA GLU A 57 -14.06 32.57 15.81
C GLU A 57 -14.51 31.62 16.95
N LEU A 58 -14.27 30.31 16.82
CA LEU A 58 -14.52 29.30 17.85
C LEU A 58 -13.34 29.11 18.82
N LEU A 59 -12.18 29.74 18.55
CA LEU A 59 -10.98 29.69 19.41
C LEU A 59 -10.85 30.92 20.32
N ASP A 60 -11.69 31.94 20.14
CA ASP A 60 -11.68 33.20 20.91
C ASP A 60 -12.87 33.26 21.90
N PHE A 61 -13.20 32.13 22.53
CA PHE A 61 -14.09 32.16 23.68
C PHE A 61 -13.32 32.78 24.85
N THR A 62 -13.81 33.91 25.36
CA THR A 62 -13.42 34.39 26.69
C THR A 62 -13.73 33.28 27.69
N ASP A 63 -12.77 32.95 28.57
CA ASP A 63 -12.98 32.01 29.67
C ASP A 63 -14.33 32.28 30.35
N ILE A 64 -15.23 31.30 30.31
CA ILE A 64 -16.51 31.38 31.00
C ILE A 64 -16.19 31.40 32.49
N GLU A 65 -16.59 32.46 33.21
CA GLU A 65 -16.42 32.52 34.66
C GLU A 65 -17.01 31.27 35.30
N ARG A 66 -16.17 30.56 36.04
CA ARG A 66 -16.53 29.31 36.71
C ARG A 66 -17.73 29.57 37.66
N PRO A 67 -18.78 28.73 37.66
CA PRO A 67 -19.88 28.87 38.60
C PRO A 67 -19.35 28.93 40.04
N LYS A 68 -19.82 29.91 40.82
CA LYS A 68 -19.48 29.99 42.24
C LYS A 68 -20.15 28.83 42.98
N ASN A 69 -19.39 28.14 43.82
CA ASN A 69 -19.93 27.11 44.71
C ASN A 69 -21.11 27.67 45.54
N ALA A 70 -22.10 26.82 45.83
CA ALA A 70 -23.21 27.21 46.69
C ALA A 70 -22.73 27.53 48.12
N GLN A 71 -23.47 28.36 48.86
CA GLN A 71 -23.11 28.67 50.26
C GLN A 71 -23.07 27.39 51.10
N GLY A 72 -21.88 27.08 51.64
CA GLY A 72 -21.62 25.89 52.46
C GLY A 72 -20.96 24.73 51.71
N ASP A 73 -20.62 24.91 50.43
CA ASP A 73 -19.92 23.91 49.61
C ASP A 73 -18.43 24.26 49.47
N ASP A 74 -17.61 23.65 50.34
CA ASP A 74 -16.14 23.79 50.35
C ASP A 74 -15.45 22.88 49.31
N THR A 75 -16.20 22.24 48.40
CA THR A 75 -15.63 21.31 47.42
C THR A 75 -14.80 22.07 46.37
N ILE A 76 -13.49 21.82 46.36
CA ILE A 76 -12.58 22.38 45.36
C ILE A 76 -12.68 21.51 44.11
N TYR A 77 -13.34 22.02 43.08
CA TYR A 77 -13.29 21.40 41.77
C TYR A 77 -11.91 21.74 41.16
N GLU A 78 -11.06 20.75 40.91
CA GLU A 78 -9.89 20.90 40.03
C GLU A 78 -10.23 20.29 38.67
N ALA A 79 -9.72 20.86 37.58
CA ALA A 79 -9.75 20.14 36.31
C ALA A 79 -8.92 18.87 36.49
N GLU A 80 -9.39 17.74 35.96
CA GLU A 80 -8.61 16.51 35.95
C GLU A 80 -7.22 16.82 35.37
N PRO A 81 -6.11 16.41 36.03
CA PRO A 81 -4.77 16.75 35.57
C PRO A 81 -4.57 16.28 34.12
N GLU A 82 -3.81 17.05 33.32
CA GLU A 82 -3.45 16.69 31.95
C GLU A 82 -2.80 15.31 31.92
N THR A 83 -3.58 14.28 31.56
CA THR A 83 -3.21 12.86 31.37
C THR A 83 -2.39 12.27 32.54
N SER A 84 -2.95 11.32 33.28
CA SER A 84 -2.11 10.53 34.19
C SER A 84 -1.25 9.53 33.40
N LEU A 85 -0.21 8.97 34.03
CA LEU A 85 0.54 7.84 33.45
C LEU A 85 -0.41 6.66 33.14
N GLU A 86 -1.45 6.47 33.96
CA GLU A 86 -2.47 5.44 33.76
C GLU A 86 -3.31 5.74 32.51
N ASP A 87 -3.68 7.01 32.29
CA ASP A 87 -4.41 7.45 31.09
C ASP A 87 -3.59 7.33 29.82
N ALA A 88 -2.26 7.49 29.89
CA ALA A 88 -1.36 7.25 28.77
C ALA A 88 -1.20 5.74 28.49
N LEU A 89 -1.14 4.91 29.54
CA LEU A 89 -1.01 3.45 29.40
C LEU A 89 -2.21 2.82 28.66
N VAL A 90 -3.42 3.35 28.82
CA VAL A 90 -4.62 2.79 28.16
C VAL A 90 -4.53 2.82 26.62
N PRO A 91 -4.29 3.97 25.94
CA PRO A 91 -4.03 4.02 24.50
C PRO A 91 -2.89 3.12 24.05
N PHE A 92 -1.83 2.96 24.86
CA PHE A 92 -0.73 2.05 24.54
C PHE A 92 -1.13 0.58 24.58
N ILE A 93 -1.93 0.17 25.57
CA ILE A 93 -2.49 -1.19 25.63
C ILE A 93 -3.37 -1.46 24.41
N ILE A 94 -4.22 -0.50 24.05
CA ILE A 94 -5.10 -0.60 22.88
C ILE A 94 -4.24 -0.73 21.61
N MET A 95 -3.25 0.14 21.43
CA MET A 95 -2.32 0.07 20.31
C MET A 95 -1.61 -1.28 20.24
N MET A 96 -1.06 -1.80 21.34
CA MET A 96 -0.39 -3.10 21.35
C MET A 96 -1.34 -4.23 20.95
N ASN A 97 -2.60 -4.19 21.38
CA ASN A 97 -3.62 -5.14 20.95
C ASN A 97 -3.91 -5.01 19.45
N ASP A 98 -4.08 -3.79 18.94
CA ASP A 98 -4.34 -3.55 17.52
C ASP A 98 -3.17 -3.99 16.64
N LEU A 99 -1.93 -3.71 17.05
CA LEU A 99 -0.71 -4.19 16.39
C LEU A 99 -0.68 -5.73 16.34
N ASN A 100 -1.05 -6.41 17.42
CA ASN A 100 -1.14 -7.87 17.43
C ASN A 100 -2.24 -8.39 16.50
N GLN A 101 -3.38 -7.71 16.41
CA GLN A 101 -4.45 -8.08 15.47
C GLN A 101 -4.01 -7.91 14.01
N ILE A 102 -3.34 -6.80 13.69
CA ILE A 102 -2.78 -6.54 12.36
C ILE A 102 -1.77 -7.64 12.01
N ARG A 103 -0.84 -7.96 12.93
CA ARG A 103 0.14 -9.03 12.77
C ARG A 103 -0.53 -10.38 12.51
N PHE A 104 -1.50 -10.78 13.32
CA PHE A 104 -2.23 -12.04 13.14
C PHE A 104 -2.89 -12.14 11.76
N TYR A 105 -3.52 -11.05 11.31
CA TYR A 105 -4.16 -11.02 10.00
C TYR A 105 -3.13 -11.11 8.85
N ILE A 106 -1.98 -10.45 9.00
CA ILE A 106 -0.85 -10.57 8.07
C ILE A 106 -0.35 -12.02 8.00
N GLU A 107 -0.16 -12.68 9.14
CA GLU A 107 0.28 -14.08 9.19
C GLU A 107 -0.72 -15.01 8.47
N TRP A 108 -2.02 -14.76 8.63
CA TRP A 108 -3.07 -15.48 7.90
C TRP A 108 -2.97 -15.26 6.38
N ILE A 109 -2.79 -14.02 5.91
CA ILE A 109 -2.62 -13.72 4.48
C ILE A 109 -1.41 -14.47 3.89
N TRP A 110 -0.28 -14.45 4.59
CA TRP A 110 0.95 -15.08 4.09
C TRP A 110 0.94 -16.59 4.18
N SER A 111 0.19 -17.15 5.13
CA SER A 111 -0.10 -18.58 5.15
C SER A 111 -0.92 -18.99 3.93
N ASN A 112 -1.93 -18.21 3.56
CA ASN A 112 -2.73 -18.46 2.35
C ASN A 112 -1.94 -18.26 1.06
N TYR A 113 -1.01 -17.30 1.01
CA TYR A 113 -0.07 -17.16 -0.10
C TYR A 113 0.84 -18.40 -0.22
N ARG A 114 1.45 -18.84 0.89
CA ARG A 114 2.29 -20.04 0.92
C ARG A 114 1.55 -21.27 0.39
N ASP A 115 0.28 -21.40 0.77
CA ASP A 115 -0.57 -22.52 0.42
C ASP A 115 -1.19 -22.38 -1.00
N GLY A 116 -0.91 -21.28 -1.70
CA GLY A 116 -1.29 -21.04 -3.09
C GLY A 116 -2.70 -20.46 -3.30
N TYR A 117 -3.40 -20.08 -2.23
CA TYR A 117 -4.73 -19.48 -2.31
C TYR A 117 -4.69 -18.01 -2.68
N PHE A 118 -3.66 -17.28 -2.25
CA PHE A 118 -3.50 -15.85 -2.54
C PHE A 118 -2.34 -15.59 -3.49
N ASP A 119 -2.48 -14.52 -4.28
CA ASP A 119 -1.44 -14.01 -5.16
C ASP A 119 -0.41 -13.17 -4.39
N LEU A 120 0.85 -13.21 -4.84
CA LEU A 120 1.98 -12.52 -4.22
C LEU A 120 1.77 -11.00 -4.10
N ALA A 121 1.25 -10.35 -5.15
CA ALA A 121 1.04 -8.91 -5.15
C ALA A 121 -0.01 -8.51 -4.11
N ASN A 122 -1.10 -9.26 -4.03
CA ASN A 122 -2.16 -9.03 -3.05
C ASN A 122 -1.65 -9.19 -1.61
N ALA A 123 -0.85 -10.23 -1.36
CA ALA A 123 -0.25 -10.47 -0.05
C ALA A 123 0.71 -9.34 0.37
N ALA A 124 1.57 -8.89 -0.54
CA ALA A 124 2.53 -7.82 -0.28
C ALA A 124 1.86 -6.44 -0.06
N VAL A 125 0.88 -6.08 -0.90
CA VAL A 125 0.12 -4.82 -0.73
C VAL A 125 -0.63 -4.81 0.60
N SER A 126 -1.19 -5.95 1.01
CA SER A 126 -1.88 -6.08 2.30
C SER A 126 -0.93 -5.87 3.49
N ILE A 127 0.29 -6.41 3.43
CA ILE A 127 1.32 -6.12 4.45
C ILE A 127 1.64 -4.65 4.49
N ASN A 128 1.93 -4.03 3.34
CA ASN A 128 2.39 -2.65 3.33
C ASN A 128 1.29 -1.72 3.85
N THR A 129 0.04 -2.01 3.51
CA THR A 129 -1.14 -1.31 4.05
C THR A 129 -1.29 -1.52 5.55
N GLY A 130 -1.13 -2.77 6.03
CA GLY A 130 -1.22 -3.11 7.45
C GLY A 130 -0.12 -2.45 8.30
N ILE A 131 1.12 -2.44 7.81
CA ILE A 131 2.23 -1.76 8.51
C ILE A 131 2.03 -0.24 8.47
N ASN A 132 1.56 0.34 7.36
CA ASN A 132 1.26 1.77 7.31
C ASN A 132 0.11 2.15 8.25
N LEU A 133 -0.91 1.30 8.40
CA LEU A 133 -1.96 1.49 9.41
C LEU A 133 -1.37 1.45 10.82
N ALA A 134 -0.55 0.43 11.12
CA ALA A 134 0.15 0.29 12.39
C ALA A 134 1.02 1.51 12.71
N ARG A 135 1.76 2.02 11.73
CA ARG A 135 2.57 3.24 11.86
C ARG A 135 1.73 4.44 12.28
N ASN A 136 0.59 4.68 11.62
CA ASN A 136 -0.28 5.80 11.99
C ASN A 136 -0.82 5.67 13.43
N LEU A 137 -1.09 4.45 13.90
CA LEU A 137 -1.49 4.20 15.29
C LEU A 137 -0.33 4.46 16.26
N ILE A 138 0.88 3.96 15.92
CA ILE A 138 2.12 4.17 16.68
C ILE A 138 2.41 5.66 16.83
N ASP A 139 2.38 6.43 15.74
CA ASP A 139 2.72 7.85 15.76
C ASP A 139 1.74 8.66 16.63
N GLN A 140 0.44 8.32 16.61
CA GLN A 140 -0.58 8.94 17.47
C GLN A 140 -0.35 8.65 18.96
N VAL A 141 -0.08 7.40 19.32
CA VAL A 141 0.07 7.00 20.72
C VAL A 141 1.41 7.45 21.29
N LEU A 142 2.49 7.37 20.52
CA LEU A 142 3.80 7.86 20.95
C LEU A 142 3.80 9.37 21.23
N LEU A 143 2.95 10.14 20.55
CA LEU A 143 2.79 11.57 20.80
C LEU A 143 2.16 11.85 22.18
N ILE A 144 1.12 11.09 22.56
CA ILE A 144 0.52 11.15 23.91
C ILE A 144 1.54 10.77 24.98
N MET A 145 2.45 9.86 24.63
CA MET A 145 3.40 9.27 25.56
C MET A 145 4.70 10.04 25.74
N LYS A 146 4.92 11.09 24.95
CA LYS A 146 6.20 11.82 24.89
C LYS A 146 6.65 12.35 26.27
N ASP A 147 5.70 12.70 27.13
CA ASP A 147 5.97 13.28 28.45
C ASP A 147 6.28 12.23 29.54
N TYR A 148 6.03 10.94 29.27
CA TYR A 148 6.19 9.85 30.25
C TYR A 148 7.45 8.99 30.03
N GLY A 149 8.22 9.30 28.99
CA GLY A 149 9.51 8.67 28.68
C GLY A 149 9.59 8.12 27.27
N SER A 150 10.68 7.40 26.98
CA SER A 150 10.87 6.77 25.68
C SER A 150 9.90 5.60 25.47
N ALA A 151 9.58 5.28 24.21
CA ALA A 151 8.78 4.12 23.85
C ALA A 151 9.32 2.82 24.49
N CYS A 152 10.64 2.65 24.57
CA CYS A 152 11.27 1.49 25.21
C CYS A 152 10.95 1.41 26.71
N THR A 153 11.07 2.53 27.43
CA THR A 153 10.77 2.59 28.87
C THR A 153 9.32 2.25 29.17
N ILE A 154 8.42 2.67 28.29
CA ILE A 154 6.99 2.38 28.41
C ILE A 154 6.72 0.92 28.09
N LEU A 155 7.36 0.37 27.07
CA LEU A 155 7.22 -1.03 26.68
C LEU A 155 7.75 -1.97 27.77
N GLU A 156 8.87 -1.63 28.41
CA GLU A 156 9.39 -2.34 29.59
C GLU A 156 8.40 -2.33 30.77
N LYS A 157 7.83 -1.16 31.10
CA LYS A 157 6.82 -1.02 32.15
C LYS A 157 5.55 -1.82 31.83
N PHE A 158 5.06 -1.72 30.60
CA PHE A 158 3.89 -2.46 30.14
C PHE A 158 4.10 -3.97 30.23
N TYR A 159 5.26 -4.45 29.78
CA TYR A 159 5.62 -5.85 29.83
C TYR A 159 5.71 -6.36 31.27
N PHE A 160 6.32 -5.57 32.16
CA PHE A 160 6.36 -5.87 33.59
C PHE A 160 4.94 -6.00 34.17
N VAL A 161 4.05 -5.05 33.89
CA VAL A 161 2.65 -5.08 34.37
C VAL A 161 1.90 -6.31 33.85
N CYS A 162 2.04 -6.64 32.56
CA CYS A 162 1.40 -7.83 31.98
C CYS A 162 1.93 -9.12 32.59
N ALA A 163 3.24 -9.26 32.77
CA ALA A 163 3.83 -10.45 33.36
C ALA A 163 3.44 -10.62 34.83
N ARG A 164 3.35 -9.51 35.59
CA ARG A 164 2.84 -9.53 36.97
C ARG A 164 1.37 -9.96 37.04
N ARG A 165 0.54 -9.47 36.11
CA ARG A 165 -0.87 -9.88 35.98
C ARG A 165 -1.01 -11.38 35.70
N ASP A 166 -0.15 -11.91 34.84
CA ASP A 166 -0.17 -13.32 34.44
C ASP A 166 0.50 -14.25 35.49
N GLY A 167 0.93 -13.71 36.63
CA GLY A 167 1.38 -14.46 37.80
C GLY A 167 2.88 -14.68 37.92
N PHE A 168 3.70 -14.07 37.06
CA PHE A 168 5.15 -14.20 37.10
C PHE A 168 5.77 -13.41 38.26
N SER A 169 6.82 -13.97 38.87
CA SER A 169 7.58 -13.27 39.91
C SER A 169 8.52 -12.23 39.29
N GLU A 170 8.91 -11.23 40.09
CA GLU A 170 9.82 -10.17 39.64
C GLU A 170 11.18 -10.73 39.21
N ASP A 171 11.71 -11.71 39.96
CA ASP A 171 12.96 -12.39 39.63
C ASP A 171 12.86 -13.19 38.31
N ASP A 172 11.70 -13.81 38.04
CA ASP A 172 11.46 -14.51 36.77
C ASP A 172 11.48 -13.52 35.60
N ILE A 173 10.79 -12.38 35.73
CA ILE A 173 10.69 -11.35 34.68
C ILE A 173 12.06 -10.76 34.35
N VAL A 174 12.87 -10.46 35.37
CA VAL A 174 14.22 -9.90 35.19
C VAL A 174 15.20 -10.95 34.63
N SER A 175 14.94 -12.25 34.85
CA SER A 175 15.76 -13.34 34.32
C SER A 175 15.47 -13.71 32.85
N TRP A 176 14.42 -13.15 32.25
CA TRP A 176 14.03 -13.45 30.88
C TRP A 176 15.05 -12.90 29.87
N GLY A 177 15.97 -13.76 29.46
CA GLY A 177 16.73 -13.59 28.23
C GLY A 177 15.86 -13.87 26.99
N PRO A 178 16.36 -13.59 25.77
CA PRO A 178 15.60 -13.86 24.54
C PRO A 178 15.19 -15.34 24.50
N ALA A 179 13.89 -15.60 24.50
CA ALA A 179 13.34 -16.94 24.38
C ALA A 179 13.82 -17.56 23.06
N GLY A 180 14.35 -18.79 23.13
CA GLY A 180 14.78 -19.54 21.95
C GLY A 180 16.05 -19.00 21.30
N ARG A 181 17.22 -19.30 21.89
CA ARG A 181 18.54 -18.96 21.33
C ARG A 181 18.72 -19.38 19.87
N SER A 182 18.03 -20.44 19.43
CA SER A 182 18.03 -20.87 18.02
C SER A 182 17.26 -19.91 17.13
N LYS A 183 16.03 -19.54 17.51
CA LYS A 183 15.19 -18.58 16.76
C LYS A 183 15.91 -17.23 16.66
N PHE A 184 16.45 -16.73 17.78
CA PHE A 184 17.18 -15.46 17.77
C PHE A 184 18.38 -15.47 16.81
N LYS A 185 19.14 -16.57 16.75
CA LYS A 185 20.25 -16.70 15.79
C LYS A 185 19.77 -16.75 14.35
N GLU A 186 18.66 -17.45 14.09
CA GLU A 186 18.04 -17.51 12.77
C GLU A 186 17.54 -16.12 12.33
N ASP A 187 16.82 -15.42 13.20
CA ASP A 187 16.35 -14.04 12.98
C ASP A 187 17.52 -13.09 12.69
N GLN A 188 18.62 -13.24 13.44
CA GLN A 188 19.83 -12.44 13.23
C GLN A 188 20.46 -12.71 11.86
N ILE A 189 20.48 -13.97 11.39
CA ILE A 189 21.00 -14.32 10.06
C ILE A 189 20.11 -13.70 8.99
N ILE A 190 18.80 -13.94 9.04
CA ILE A 190 17.82 -13.41 8.07
C ILE A 190 17.94 -11.89 7.97
N LEU A 191 17.94 -11.20 9.11
CA LEU A 191 18.04 -9.76 9.14
C LEU A 191 19.40 -9.29 8.60
N SER A 192 20.51 -9.96 8.93
CA SER A 192 21.84 -9.54 8.46
C SER A 192 22.01 -9.64 6.95
N GLU A 193 21.40 -10.63 6.31
CA GLU A 193 21.42 -10.81 4.84
C GLU A 193 20.64 -9.69 4.16
N PHE A 194 19.47 -9.33 4.68
CA PHE A 194 18.60 -8.32 4.09
C PHE A 194 19.01 -6.87 4.44
N PHE A 195 19.43 -6.62 5.68
CA PHE A 195 19.60 -5.28 6.23
C PHE A 195 20.65 -4.45 5.48
N THR A 196 21.76 -5.07 5.09
CA THR A 196 22.82 -4.37 4.34
C THR A 196 22.29 -3.85 3.00
N GLU A 197 21.50 -4.67 2.30
CA GLU A 197 20.93 -4.34 1.00
C GLU A 197 19.82 -3.29 1.12
N ALA A 198 19.00 -3.41 2.16
CA ALA A 198 17.97 -2.46 2.50
C ALA A 198 18.54 -1.06 2.81
N VAL A 199 19.64 -0.97 3.57
CA VAL A 199 20.36 0.28 3.82
C VAL A 199 20.95 0.86 2.54
N MET A 200 21.54 0.02 1.68
CA MET A 200 22.08 0.46 0.39
C MET A 200 21.00 1.01 -0.52
N LEU A 201 19.84 0.35 -0.62
CA LEU A 201 18.70 0.83 -1.38
C LEU A 201 18.19 2.16 -0.84
N ALA A 202 17.99 2.26 0.47
CA ALA A 202 17.51 3.48 1.13
C ALA A 202 18.43 4.69 0.89
N ARG A 203 19.76 4.50 0.89
CA ARG A 203 20.73 5.60 0.79
C ARG A 203 21.12 5.97 -0.65
N ILE A 204 21.27 4.98 -1.52
CA ILE A 204 21.96 5.16 -2.82
C ILE A 204 20.98 5.15 -3.99
N VAL A 205 19.77 4.60 -3.80
CA VAL A 205 18.75 4.48 -4.85
C VAL A 205 17.51 5.29 -4.46
N PRO A 206 17.52 6.62 -4.64
CA PRO A 206 16.41 7.48 -4.22
C PRO A 206 15.11 7.19 -4.96
N ASN A 207 15.19 6.70 -6.21
CA ASN A 207 14.03 6.48 -7.09
C ASN A 207 13.79 4.99 -7.36
N TYR A 208 13.93 4.13 -6.34
CA TYR A 208 13.53 2.74 -6.51
C TYR A 208 12.00 2.67 -6.74
N PRO A 209 11.49 1.87 -7.70
CA PRO A 209 10.08 1.96 -8.14
C PRO A 209 9.03 1.66 -7.07
N VAL A 210 9.44 1.01 -5.98
CA VAL A 210 8.58 0.62 -4.86
C VAL A 210 9.29 0.90 -3.54
N GLU A 211 8.54 1.15 -2.49
CA GLU A 211 9.10 1.30 -1.15
C GLU A 211 8.19 0.55 -0.19
N ASP A 212 8.78 -0.35 0.60
CA ASP A 212 8.07 -0.97 1.71
C ASP A 212 8.30 -0.19 3.01
N GLU A 213 7.46 -0.42 4.01
CA GLU A 213 7.56 0.28 5.30
C GLU A 213 8.86 -0.02 6.06
N PHE A 214 9.57 -1.12 5.77
CA PHE A 214 10.87 -1.39 6.38
C PHE A 214 11.96 -0.48 5.79
N ILE A 215 12.05 -0.38 4.46
CA ILE A 215 12.94 0.56 3.76
C ILE A 215 12.64 1.99 4.19
N ARG A 216 11.36 2.34 4.29
CA ARG A 216 10.93 3.65 4.76
C ARG A 216 11.39 3.92 6.19
N GLY A 217 11.28 2.93 7.08
CA GLY A 217 11.82 3.00 8.44
C GLY A 217 13.33 3.16 8.49
N ILE A 218 14.08 2.51 7.59
CA ILE A 218 15.53 2.70 7.46
C ILE A 218 15.88 4.13 7.02
N ARG A 219 15.15 4.72 6.06
CA ARG A 219 15.37 6.12 5.66
C ARG A 219 15.14 7.09 6.83
N GLU A 220 14.12 6.82 7.63
CA GLU A 220 13.82 7.62 8.82
C GLU A 220 14.91 7.46 9.89
N LEU A 221 15.41 6.24 10.12
CA LEU A 221 16.57 5.99 10.98
C LEU A 221 17.80 6.75 10.47
N ASP A 222 18.06 6.72 9.16
CA ASP A 222 19.20 7.41 8.55
C ASP A 222 19.12 8.94 8.72
N THR A 223 17.90 9.48 8.60
CA THR A 223 17.64 10.92 8.72
C THR A 223 17.68 11.40 10.17
N THR A 224 17.10 10.63 11.10
CA THR A 224 16.89 11.06 12.49
C THR A 224 17.99 10.57 13.45
N GLY A 225 18.73 9.52 13.09
CA GLY A 225 19.67 8.82 13.97
C GLY A 225 19.00 7.96 15.04
N ASN A 226 17.66 7.92 15.10
CA ASN A 226 16.88 7.17 16.09
C ASN A 226 16.17 6.01 15.40
N ILE A 227 16.07 4.85 16.07
CA ILE A 227 15.29 3.71 15.55
C ILE A 227 13.80 4.03 15.74
N PRO A 228 13.02 4.23 14.67
CA PRO A 228 11.60 4.49 14.82
C PRO A 228 10.88 3.20 15.24
N PHE A 229 9.86 3.32 16.09
CA PHE A 229 9.15 2.15 16.62
C PHE A 229 8.48 1.33 15.51
N HIS A 230 7.97 2.00 14.46
CA HIS A 230 7.37 1.31 13.31
C HIS A 230 8.39 0.48 12.52
N LEU A 231 9.69 0.83 12.51
CA LEU A 231 10.74 -0.02 11.92
C LEU A 231 10.92 -1.32 12.70
N VAL A 232 10.84 -1.27 14.04
CA VAL A 232 10.89 -2.47 14.89
C VAL A 232 9.71 -3.39 14.57
N TYR A 233 8.51 -2.81 14.45
CA TYR A 233 7.31 -3.56 14.08
C TYR A 233 7.42 -4.15 12.66
N ALA A 234 7.85 -3.37 11.67
CA ALA A 234 8.08 -3.83 10.30
C ALA A 234 9.13 -4.95 10.24
N THR A 235 10.19 -4.86 11.05
CA THR A 235 11.21 -5.91 11.20
C THR A 235 10.59 -7.21 11.72
N GLN A 236 9.73 -7.12 12.74
CA GLN A 236 9.05 -8.30 13.28
C GLN A 236 8.15 -8.96 12.22
N ILE A 237 7.36 -8.17 11.49
CA ILE A 237 6.50 -8.67 10.41
C ILE A 237 7.32 -9.34 9.30
N LEU A 238 8.44 -8.72 8.88
CA LEU A 238 9.35 -9.32 7.90
C LEU A 238 9.84 -10.69 8.36
N LEU A 239 10.30 -10.79 9.61
CA LEU A 239 10.74 -12.07 10.18
C LEU A 239 9.62 -13.11 10.20
N ASP A 240 8.40 -12.72 10.58
CA ASP A 240 7.24 -13.64 10.59
C ASP A 240 6.94 -14.17 9.20
N VAL A 241 6.99 -13.31 8.18
CA VAL A 241 6.83 -13.69 6.77
C VAL A 241 7.90 -14.70 6.35
N HIS A 242 9.16 -14.46 6.72
CA HIS A 242 10.24 -15.43 6.48
C HIS A 242 9.97 -16.76 7.16
N HIS A 243 9.50 -16.76 8.41
CA HIS A 243 9.17 -17.99 9.15
C HIS A 243 7.97 -18.75 8.57
N ILE A 244 7.02 -18.06 7.97
CA ILE A 244 5.85 -18.65 7.31
C ILE A 244 6.24 -19.30 5.99
N ILE A 245 6.98 -18.58 5.14
CA ILE A 245 7.34 -19.03 3.78
C ILE A 245 8.50 -20.02 3.80
N ARG A 246 9.41 -19.88 4.77
CA ARG A 246 10.65 -20.66 4.92
C ARG A 246 11.49 -20.73 3.64
N ASP A 247 11.62 -21.93 3.07
CA ASP A 247 12.45 -22.25 1.91
C ASP A 247 11.85 -21.79 0.57
N ARG A 248 10.62 -21.26 0.57
CA ARG A 248 9.92 -20.78 -0.62
C ARG A 248 10.16 -19.31 -0.95
N THR A 249 11.15 -18.64 -0.36
CA THR A 249 11.52 -17.26 -0.74
C THR A 249 11.91 -17.18 -2.22
N SER A 250 12.53 -18.23 -2.76
CA SER A 250 12.79 -18.39 -4.20
C SER A 250 11.52 -18.31 -5.06
N SER A 251 10.40 -18.86 -4.57
CA SER A 251 9.11 -18.86 -5.24
C SER A 251 8.56 -17.46 -5.48
N ALA A 252 8.90 -16.47 -4.63
CA ALA A 252 8.44 -15.10 -4.82
C ALA A 252 9.09 -14.44 -6.04
N VAL A 253 10.40 -14.66 -6.23
CA VAL A 253 11.14 -14.17 -7.41
C VAL A 253 10.71 -14.92 -8.67
N ASP A 254 10.52 -16.24 -8.58
CA ASP A 254 10.04 -17.04 -9.72
C ASP A 254 8.64 -16.59 -10.15
N SER A 255 7.75 -16.31 -9.20
CA SER A 255 6.42 -15.74 -9.46
C SER A 255 6.51 -14.38 -10.13
N LEU A 256 7.34 -13.47 -9.60
CA LEU A 256 7.57 -12.16 -10.19
C LEU A 256 8.08 -12.28 -11.63
N LEU A 257 9.11 -13.10 -11.87
CA LEU A 257 9.69 -13.32 -13.19
C LEU A 257 8.66 -13.88 -14.18
N LYS A 258 7.88 -14.89 -13.76
CA LYS A 258 6.84 -15.49 -14.60
C LYS A 258 5.85 -14.42 -15.05
N HIS A 259 5.34 -13.62 -14.11
CA HIS A 259 4.34 -12.61 -14.40
C HIS A 259 4.89 -11.47 -15.26
N THR A 260 6.09 -10.97 -15.00
CA THR A 260 6.68 -9.90 -15.82
C THR A 260 6.98 -10.39 -17.24
N THR A 261 7.39 -11.65 -17.42
CA THR A 261 7.59 -12.24 -18.76
C THR A 261 6.27 -12.38 -19.53
N THR A 262 5.18 -12.80 -18.87
CA THR A 262 3.86 -12.84 -19.50
C THR A 262 3.40 -11.46 -19.93
N MET A 263 3.54 -10.47 -19.05
CA MET A 263 3.20 -9.08 -19.34
C MET A 263 3.98 -8.50 -20.51
N ASP A 264 5.29 -8.78 -20.59
CA ASP A 264 6.14 -8.36 -21.71
C ASP A 264 5.68 -8.99 -23.02
N SER A 265 5.37 -10.29 -23.01
CA SER A 265 4.85 -10.99 -24.20
C SER A 265 3.52 -10.41 -24.68
N GLU A 266 2.58 -10.15 -23.76
CA GLU A 266 1.27 -9.57 -24.07
C GLU A 266 1.39 -8.14 -24.61
N LEU A 267 2.21 -7.32 -23.95
CA LEU A 267 2.42 -5.93 -24.33
C LEU A 267 3.16 -5.82 -25.68
N SER A 268 4.20 -6.63 -25.89
CA SER A 268 4.91 -6.68 -27.16
C SER A 268 3.98 -7.12 -28.31
N SER A 269 3.14 -8.14 -28.08
CA SER A 269 2.15 -8.56 -29.08
C SER A 269 1.13 -7.46 -29.40
N HIS A 270 0.73 -6.67 -28.40
CA HIS A 270 -0.15 -5.52 -28.61
C HIS A 270 0.52 -4.45 -29.47
N ILE A 271 1.76 -4.06 -29.14
CA ILE A 271 2.53 -3.07 -29.90
C ILE A 271 2.69 -3.52 -31.36
N ASP A 272 3.07 -4.78 -31.59
CA ASP A 272 3.24 -5.33 -32.94
C ASP A 272 1.93 -5.31 -33.74
N PHE A 273 0.80 -5.66 -33.12
CA PHE A 273 -0.50 -5.64 -33.78
C PHE A 273 -0.95 -4.22 -34.16
N HIS A 274 -0.63 -3.23 -33.32
CA HIS A 274 -1.06 -1.84 -33.50
C HIS A 274 -0.07 -0.95 -34.28
N GLU A 275 1.11 -1.45 -34.65
CA GLU A 275 2.17 -0.68 -35.33
C GLU A 275 1.66 0.13 -36.55
N ASN A 276 0.74 -0.45 -37.32
CA ASN A 276 0.22 0.15 -38.55
C ASN A 276 -1.20 0.71 -38.43
N LEU A 277 -1.82 0.59 -37.25
CA LEU A 277 -3.19 1.06 -37.01
C LEU A 277 -3.13 2.47 -36.40
N LYS A 278 -3.83 3.43 -37.01
CA LYS A 278 -3.88 4.81 -36.52
C LYS A 278 -5.31 5.21 -36.20
N ILE A 279 -5.52 5.76 -35.01
CA ILE A 279 -6.76 6.37 -34.57
C ILE A 279 -6.50 7.79 -34.07
N GLU A 280 -7.40 8.72 -34.36
CA GLU A 280 -7.23 10.13 -33.98
C GLU A 280 -7.14 10.33 -32.45
N ASN A 281 -7.81 9.47 -31.69
CA ASN A 281 -7.87 9.53 -30.23
C ASN A 281 -6.67 8.89 -29.51
N TRP A 282 -5.69 8.36 -30.23
CA TRP A 282 -4.45 7.81 -29.67
C TRP A 282 -3.25 8.70 -30.03
N PRO A 283 -2.85 9.63 -29.14
CA PRO A 283 -1.73 10.51 -29.42
C PRO A 283 -0.39 9.76 -29.37
N SER A 284 0.58 10.21 -30.18
CA SER A 284 1.93 9.63 -30.23
C SER A 284 2.69 9.66 -28.90
N LEU A 285 2.31 10.56 -27.99
CA LEU A 285 2.82 10.59 -26.61
C LEU A 285 2.47 9.31 -25.84
N ASN A 286 1.26 8.77 -26.02
CA ASN A 286 0.84 7.53 -25.35
C ASN A 286 1.61 6.33 -25.93
N GLU A 287 1.88 6.34 -27.23
CA GLU A 287 2.71 5.34 -27.90
C GLU A 287 4.14 5.33 -27.33
N GLY A 288 4.74 6.52 -27.18
CA GLY A 288 6.06 6.68 -26.57
C GLY A 288 6.09 6.14 -25.14
N ALA A 289 5.11 6.51 -24.30
CA ALA A 289 5.01 6.04 -22.93
C ALA A 289 4.82 4.52 -22.83
N LEU A 290 4.04 3.93 -23.74
CA LEU A 290 3.83 2.48 -23.82
C LEU A 290 5.12 1.74 -24.19
N CYS A 291 5.86 2.27 -25.18
CA CYS A 291 7.15 1.73 -25.60
C CYS A 291 8.21 1.84 -24.50
N GLU A 292 8.31 2.98 -23.82
CA GLU A 292 9.21 3.18 -22.67
C GLU A 292 8.89 2.20 -21.53
N PHE A 293 7.60 2.00 -21.25
CA PHE A 293 7.17 1.03 -20.25
C PHE A 293 7.53 -0.41 -20.66
N ASN A 294 7.31 -0.79 -21.93
CA ASN A 294 7.70 -2.11 -22.43
C ASN A 294 9.21 -2.35 -22.30
N GLN A 295 10.03 -1.36 -22.67
CA GLN A 295 11.49 -1.43 -22.51
C GLN A 295 11.91 -1.57 -21.04
N SER A 296 11.26 -0.84 -20.13
CA SER A 296 11.51 -0.95 -18.69
C SER A 296 11.17 -2.35 -18.17
N LEU A 297 10.05 -2.92 -18.61
CA LEU A 297 9.61 -4.27 -18.25
C LEU A 297 10.57 -5.34 -18.78
N GLN A 298 11.00 -5.23 -20.04
CA GLN A 298 11.97 -6.13 -20.66
C GLN A 298 13.32 -6.11 -19.95
N TRP A 299 13.84 -4.91 -19.66
CA TRP A 299 15.07 -4.74 -18.91
C TRP A 299 14.96 -5.42 -17.54
N PHE A 300 13.84 -5.23 -16.85
CA PHE A 300 13.60 -5.82 -15.53
C PHE A 300 13.44 -7.35 -15.57
N ALA A 301 12.77 -7.90 -16.59
CA ALA A 301 12.66 -9.35 -16.75
C ALA A 301 14.02 -10.00 -17.04
N GLN A 302 14.83 -9.40 -17.94
CA GLN A 302 16.18 -9.88 -18.24
C GLN A 302 17.07 -9.86 -17.00
N TYR A 303 16.96 -8.79 -16.23
CA TYR A 303 17.63 -8.65 -14.94
C TYR A 303 17.28 -9.78 -13.96
N LEU A 304 16.00 -10.11 -13.80
CA LEU A 304 15.56 -11.23 -12.95
C LEU A 304 16.09 -12.59 -13.46
N VAL A 305 16.18 -12.78 -14.78
CA VAL A 305 16.79 -13.99 -15.37
C VAL A 305 18.27 -14.09 -15.02
N CYS A 306 19.03 -12.98 -15.08
CA CYS A 306 20.43 -12.94 -14.66
C CYS A 306 20.56 -13.33 -13.18
N LEU A 307 19.70 -12.80 -12.32
CA LEU A 307 19.65 -13.16 -10.91
C LEU A 307 19.37 -14.65 -10.67
N ALA A 308 18.39 -15.21 -11.38
CA ALA A 308 18.06 -16.63 -11.28
C ALA A 308 19.23 -17.53 -11.71
N LYS A 309 19.89 -17.21 -12.83
CA LYS A 309 21.07 -17.93 -13.32
C LYS A 309 22.24 -17.88 -12.34
N GLN A 310 22.48 -16.72 -11.73
CA GLN A 310 23.55 -16.55 -10.74
C GLN A 310 23.29 -17.37 -9.46
N ARG A 311 22.04 -17.50 -9.00
CA ARG A 311 21.70 -18.39 -7.86
C ARG A 311 22.03 -19.85 -8.14
N VAL A 312 21.68 -20.35 -9.34
CA VAL A 312 21.99 -21.72 -9.76
C VAL A 312 23.50 -21.97 -9.76
N LEU A 313 24.28 -20.98 -10.20
CA LEU A 313 25.75 -21.03 -10.22
C LEU A 313 26.37 -20.92 -8.82
N GLN A 314 25.79 -20.16 -7.89
CA GLN A 314 26.27 -20.06 -6.51
C GLN A 314 26.12 -21.37 -5.71
N GLY A 315 25.13 -22.20 -6.06
CA GLY A 315 25.03 -23.58 -5.56
C GLY A 315 26.20 -24.49 -5.99
N ALA A 316 27.02 -24.07 -6.97
CA ALA A 316 28.14 -24.84 -7.53
C ALA A 316 29.54 -24.29 -7.19
N GLY A 317 29.65 -23.29 -6.30
CA GLY A 317 30.94 -22.75 -5.83
C GLY A 317 31.25 -21.37 -6.41
N SER A 318 31.02 -20.36 -5.58
CA SER A 318 31.54 -18.99 -5.55
C SER A 318 32.05 -18.34 -6.86
N LEU A 319 31.30 -17.34 -7.33
CA LEU A 319 31.83 -16.14 -7.99
C LEU A 319 31.13 -14.90 -7.41
N ALA A 320 31.93 -13.86 -7.16
CA ALA A 320 31.49 -12.58 -6.60
C ALA A 320 30.41 -11.92 -7.47
N MET A 321 29.37 -11.40 -6.83
CA MET A 321 28.21 -10.80 -7.52
C MET A 321 28.56 -9.47 -8.17
N GLU A 322 28.01 -9.23 -9.36
CA GLU A 322 28.27 -8.02 -10.16
C GLU A 322 27.39 -6.81 -9.79
N SER A 323 26.44 -6.90 -8.83
CA SER A 323 25.84 -5.70 -8.21
C SER A 323 25.06 -6.01 -6.92
N GLU A 324 25.27 -5.17 -5.89
CA GLU A 324 24.64 -5.27 -4.56
C GLU A 324 23.17 -4.84 -4.55
N ARG A 325 22.72 -4.10 -5.58
CA ARG A 325 21.32 -3.66 -5.73
C ARG A 325 20.36 -4.82 -6.00
N ASP A 326 20.90 -5.99 -6.34
CA ASP A 326 20.16 -7.04 -7.03
C ASP A 326 19.80 -8.22 -6.16
N ARG A 327 20.34 -8.24 -4.96
CA ARG A 327 20.04 -9.28 -3.97
C ARG A 327 18.77 -9.00 -3.18
N ILE A 328 18.34 -7.75 -3.09
CA ILE A 328 17.26 -7.37 -2.16
C ILE A 328 15.91 -8.07 -2.47
N LEU A 329 15.62 -8.32 -3.75
CA LEU A 329 14.44 -9.07 -4.17
C LEU A 329 14.55 -10.57 -3.84
N VAL A 330 15.77 -11.10 -3.72
CA VAL A 330 15.98 -12.49 -3.25
C VAL A 330 15.58 -12.61 -1.79
N HIS A 331 15.90 -11.59 -1.00
CA HIS A 331 15.72 -11.61 0.44
C HIS A 331 14.37 -11.07 0.89
N SER A 332 13.64 -10.30 0.07
CA SER A 332 12.32 -9.75 0.45
C SER A 332 11.20 -10.20 -0.49
N PRO A 333 10.39 -11.20 -0.10
CA PRO A 333 9.20 -11.56 -0.86
C PRO A 333 8.16 -10.42 -0.87
N ILE A 334 8.19 -9.53 0.13
CA ILE A 334 7.35 -8.33 0.19
C ILE A 334 7.70 -7.40 -0.97
N LEU A 335 8.99 -7.07 -1.15
CA LEU A 335 9.43 -6.22 -2.26
C LEU A 335 9.12 -6.85 -3.62
N CYS A 336 9.24 -8.18 -3.76
CA CYS A 336 8.81 -8.86 -4.98
C CYS A 336 7.33 -8.65 -5.30
N GLY A 337 6.46 -8.78 -4.29
CA GLY A 337 5.03 -8.57 -4.48
C GLY A 337 4.65 -7.12 -4.74
N LEU A 338 5.32 -6.16 -4.08
CA LEU A 338 5.13 -4.75 -4.38
C LEU A 338 5.58 -4.39 -5.80
N MET A 339 6.71 -4.94 -6.25
CA MET A 339 7.19 -4.76 -7.62
C MET A 339 6.23 -5.38 -8.64
N LEU A 340 5.69 -6.57 -8.34
CA LEU A 340 4.66 -7.20 -9.18
C LEU A 340 3.41 -6.33 -9.26
N TYR A 341 2.95 -5.79 -8.14
CA TYR A 341 1.83 -4.85 -8.09
C TYR A 341 2.11 -3.59 -8.93
N HIS A 342 3.32 -3.01 -8.83
CA HIS A 342 3.71 -1.84 -9.60
C HIS A 342 3.54 -2.06 -11.12
N PHE A 343 4.07 -3.17 -11.65
CA PHE A 343 3.93 -3.49 -13.08
C PHE A 343 2.48 -3.77 -13.47
N ARG A 344 1.73 -4.52 -12.65
CA ARG A 344 0.30 -4.79 -12.91
C ARG A 344 -0.55 -3.53 -12.93
N ALA A 345 -0.34 -2.62 -11.99
CA ALA A 345 -1.07 -1.36 -11.92
C ALA A 345 -0.83 -0.51 -13.18
N LYS A 346 0.41 -0.46 -13.67
CA LYS A 346 0.75 0.22 -14.93
C LYS A 346 0.07 -0.41 -16.13
N ILE A 347 0.11 -1.74 -16.27
CA ILE A 347 -0.57 -2.44 -17.38
C ILE A 347 -2.06 -2.23 -17.34
N CYS A 348 -2.70 -2.34 -16.18
CA CYS A 348 -4.13 -2.09 -16.03
C CYS A 348 -4.48 -0.66 -16.47
N THR A 349 -3.66 0.32 -16.08
CA THR A 349 -3.85 1.71 -16.48
C THR A 349 -3.73 1.89 -18.00
N PHE A 350 -2.67 1.36 -18.61
CA PHE A 350 -2.52 1.39 -20.07
C PHE A 350 -3.68 0.68 -20.77
N GLY A 351 -4.09 -0.49 -20.28
CA GLY A 351 -5.22 -1.25 -20.82
C GLY A 351 -6.52 -0.45 -20.83
N ILE A 352 -6.82 0.29 -19.74
CA ILE A 352 -7.99 1.19 -19.68
C ILE A 352 -7.86 2.32 -20.71
N VAL A 353 -6.69 2.97 -20.78
CA VAL A 353 -6.45 4.09 -21.71
C VAL A 353 -6.55 3.63 -23.18
N ILE A 354 -5.95 2.49 -23.51
CA ILE A 354 -6.04 1.84 -24.83
C ILE A 354 -7.50 1.53 -25.14
N THR A 355 -8.20 0.82 -24.26
CA THR A 355 -9.58 0.39 -24.49
C THR A 355 -10.51 1.58 -24.74
N ASN A 356 -10.32 2.67 -24.01
CA ASN A 356 -11.10 3.90 -24.20
C ASN A 356 -10.76 4.61 -25.50
N ALA A 357 -9.47 4.71 -25.87
CA ALA A 357 -9.05 5.37 -27.10
C ALA A 357 -9.55 4.64 -28.35
N TRP A 358 -9.42 3.31 -28.35
CA TRP A 358 -9.87 2.44 -29.45
C TRP A 358 -11.38 2.20 -29.47
N GLY A 359 -12.09 2.56 -28.38
CA GLY A 359 -13.52 2.29 -28.25
C GLY A 359 -13.86 0.80 -28.24
N SER A 360 -12.89 -0.07 -27.90
CA SER A 360 -13.00 -1.52 -28.10
C SER A 360 -14.18 -2.12 -27.36
N ILE A 361 -14.48 -1.64 -26.15
CA ILE A 361 -15.66 -2.07 -25.39
C ILE A 361 -16.93 -1.46 -25.99
N THR A 362 -16.96 -0.14 -26.17
CA THR A 362 -18.16 0.58 -26.63
C THR A 362 -18.65 0.11 -28.00
N TYR A 363 -17.75 -0.05 -28.97
CA TYR A 363 -18.11 -0.54 -30.30
C TYR A 363 -18.58 -1.99 -30.28
N SER A 364 -17.95 -2.83 -29.44
CA SER A 364 -18.39 -4.22 -29.27
C SER A 364 -19.77 -4.30 -28.63
N ALA A 365 -20.06 -3.45 -27.63
CA ALA A 365 -21.36 -3.38 -26.98
C ALA A 365 -22.47 -2.96 -27.97
N HIS A 366 -22.23 -1.91 -28.76
CA HIS A 366 -23.18 -1.48 -29.79
C HIS A 366 -23.42 -2.55 -30.88
N LEU A 367 -22.36 -3.23 -31.31
CA LEU A 367 -22.49 -4.32 -32.28
C LEU A 367 -23.29 -5.49 -31.68
N TYR A 368 -23.00 -5.87 -30.44
CA TYR A 368 -23.72 -6.92 -29.73
C TYR A 368 -25.21 -6.59 -29.61
N ASP A 369 -25.55 -5.39 -29.14
CA ASP A 369 -26.94 -4.94 -29.02
C ASP A 369 -27.66 -4.88 -30.38
N ALA A 370 -27.00 -4.40 -31.43
CA ALA A 370 -27.55 -4.41 -32.78
C ALA A 370 -27.85 -5.83 -33.29
N LEU A 371 -26.93 -6.78 -33.10
CA LEU A 371 -27.12 -8.17 -33.52
C LEU A 371 -28.24 -8.87 -32.75
N ARG A 372 -28.41 -8.54 -31.46
CA ARG A 372 -29.52 -9.02 -30.63
C ARG A 372 -30.85 -8.46 -31.13
N ASN A 373 -30.92 -7.16 -31.38
CA ASN A 373 -32.15 -6.48 -31.81
C ASN A 373 -32.61 -6.90 -33.22
N GLU A 374 -31.67 -7.21 -34.10
CA GLU A 374 -31.97 -7.74 -35.45
C GLU A 374 -32.27 -9.26 -35.47
N GLY A 375 -32.20 -9.94 -34.32
CA GLY A 375 -32.45 -11.38 -34.20
C GLY A 375 -31.38 -12.25 -34.86
N LEU A 376 -30.19 -11.69 -35.11
CA LEU A 376 -29.05 -12.38 -35.73
C LEU A 376 -28.17 -13.10 -34.70
N LEU A 377 -28.30 -12.73 -33.42
CA LEU A 377 -27.59 -13.35 -32.31
C LEU A 377 -28.59 -13.78 -31.23
N ASN A 378 -28.64 -15.07 -30.91
CA ASN A 378 -29.50 -15.63 -29.87
C ASN A 378 -28.76 -15.93 -28.56
N GLU A 379 -27.42 -15.97 -28.61
CA GLU A 379 -26.58 -16.24 -27.44
C GLU A 379 -26.41 -15.00 -26.57
N HIS A 380 -26.12 -15.25 -25.29
CA HIS A 380 -25.88 -14.22 -24.28
C HIS A 380 -24.39 -14.06 -24.05
N TRP A 381 -23.93 -12.81 -24.09
CA TRP A 381 -22.58 -12.47 -23.65
C TRP A 381 -22.69 -11.77 -22.30
N THR A 382 -22.45 -12.54 -21.22
CA THR A 382 -22.63 -12.10 -19.83
C THR A 382 -21.98 -10.76 -19.52
N ASP A 383 -20.76 -10.51 -20.02
CA ASP A 383 -20.05 -9.26 -19.75
C ASP A 383 -20.68 -8.06 -20.47
N MET A 384 -21.14 -8.24 -21.71
CA MET A 384 -21.82 -7.16 -22.46
C MET A 384 -23.24 -6.93 -21.99
N ASP A 385 -23.91 -7.94 -21.44
CA ASP A 385 -25.23 -7.81 -20.82
C ASP A 385 -25.17 -7.00 -19.49
N ALA A 386 -23.98 -6.82 -18.91
CA ALA A 386 -23.76 -6.09 -17.65
C ALA A 386 -23.31 -4.62 -17.81
N ILE A 387 -23.01 -4.20 -19.04
CA ILE A 387 -22.62 -2.83 -19.41
C ILE A 387 -23.87 -2.05 -19.79
#